data_AF-A0A2U1S0S9-F1
#
_entry.id   AF-A0A2U1S0S9-F1
#
_cell.length_a   1.000
_cell.length_b   1.000
_cell.length_c   1.000
_cell.angle_alpha   90.00
_cell.angle_beta   90.00
_cell.angle_gamma   90.00
#
_symmetry.space_group_name_H-M   'P 1'
#
loop_
_entity.id
_entity.type
_entity.pdbx_description
1 polymer ?
#
loop_
_entity_poly.entity_id
_entity_poly.type
_entity_poly.pdbx_seq_one_letter_code
_entity_poly.pdbx_strand_id
1 'polypeptide(L)' 'MADGWVLIDTSAWIHALRPSGNVAVREQVRALLAEGRAATCEMIVLELAGGARTEGEYRELCEDLKALL' A
#
# COMPACT_ATOMS: atom_id res chain seq x y z
N MET A 1 -8.52 20.89 7.12
CA MET A 1 -7.99 19.51 7.23
C MET A 1 -8.71 18.72 6.15
N ALA A 2 -8.00 17.92 5.34
CA ALA A 2 -8.66 17.22 4.24
C ALA A 2 -9.47 16.07 4.83
N ASP A 3 -10.78 16.22 4.97
CA ASP A 3 -11.69 15.23 5.57
C ASP A 3 -12.07 14.15 4.55
N GLY A 4 -11.12 13.29 4.19
CA GLY A 4 -11.35 12.25 3.20
C GLY A 4 -10.31 11.14 3.18
N TRP A 5 -10.64 10.08 2.42
CA TRP A 5 -9.74 8.98 2.11
C TRP A 5 -8.60 9.46 1.21
N VAL A 6 -7.43 8.84 1.37
CA VAL A 6 -6.22 9.12 0.60
C VAL A 6 -5.89 7.87 -0.19
N LEU A 7 -6.03 7.94 -1.52
CA LEU A 7 -5.59 6.89 -2.42
C LEU A 7 -4.06 6.88 -2.48
N ILE A 8 -3.45 5.82 -1.96
CA ILE A 8 -1.99 5.69 -1.92
C ILE A 8 -1.52 5.07 -3.23
N ASP A 9 -0.73 5.82 -3.99
CA ASP A 9 -0.13 5.38 -5.25
C ASP A 9 0.83 4.18 -5.06
N THR A 10 0.99 3.38 -6.12
CA THR A 10 1.88 2.22 -6.16
C THR A 10 3.31 2.55 -5.74
N SER A 11 3.86 3.69 -6.18
CA SER A 11 5.23 4.08 -5.81
C SER A 11 5.39 4.30 -4.30
N ALA A 12 4.37 4.87 -3.65
CA ALA A 12 4.35 5.06 -2.20
C ALA A 12 4.21 3.73 -1.45
N TRP A 13 3.35 2.82 -1.95
CA TRP A 13 3.27 1.45 -1.43
C TRP A 13 4.59 0.70 -1.54
N ILE A 14 5.31 0.82 -2.67
CA ILE A 14 6.63 0.20 -2.84
C ILE A 14 7.61 0.69 -1.78
N HIS A 15 7.62 1.99 -1.46
CA HIS A 15 8.44 2.52 -0.37
C HIS A 15 7.97 2.05 1.01
N ALA A 16 6.67 1.85 1.22
CA ALA A 16 6.15 1.38 2.50
C ALA A 16 6.46 -0.11 2.75
N LEU A 17 6.33 -0.94 1.72
CA LEU A 17 6.46 -2.40 1.81
C LEU A 17 7.90 -2.89 1.78
N ARG A 18 8.81 -2.18 1.09
CA ARG A 18 10.20 -2.63 0.96
C ARG A 18 11.05 -2.18 2.15
N PRO A 19 11.93 -3.05 2.69
CA PRO A 19 12.86 -2.68 3.77
C PRO A 19 13.76 -1.49 3.40
N SER A 20 14.13 -1.36 2.12
CA SER A 20 14.98 -0.31 1.57
C SER A 20 14.19 0.93 1.09
N GLY A 21 12.91 1.03 1.41
CA GLY A 21 12.06 2.15 1.01
C GLY A 21 12.43 3.46 1.70
N ASN A 22 11.93 4.58 1.18
CA ASN A 22 12.15 5.88 1.79
C ASN A 22 11.39 5.94 3.12
N VAL A 23 12.12 6.18 4.22
CA VAL A 23 11.57 6.17 5.58
C VAL A 23 10.46 7.22 5.74
N ALA A 24 10.62 8.42 5.19
CA ALA A 24 9.61 9.48 5.33
C ALA A 24 8.29 9.09 4.65
N VAL A 25 8.35 8.45 3.47
CA VAL A 25 7.17 7.96 2.77
C VAL A 25 6.50 6.83 3.56
N ARG A 26 7.29 5.88 4.08
CA ARG A 26 6.76 4.78 4.89
C ARG A 26 6.03 5.28 6.15
N GLU A 27 6.60 6.28 6.85
CA GLU A 27 5.94 6.86 8.02
C GLU A 27 4.63 7.59 7.67
N GLN A 28 4.56 8.26 6.51
CA GLN A 28 3.31 8.87 6.04
C GLN A 28 2.23 7.82 5.74
N VAL A 29 2.60 6.74 5.04
CA VAL A 29 1.68 5.63 4.77
C VAL A 29 1.19 4.99 6.07
N ARG A 30 2.09 4.78 7.04
CA ARG A 30 1.74 4.27 8.37
C ARG A 30 0.79 5.20 9.11
N ALA A 31 0.99 6.51 9.06
CA ALA A 31 0.09 7.47 9.69
C ALA A 31 -1.31 7.40 9.07
N LEU A 32 -1.43 7.36 7.73
CA LEU A 32 -2.71 7.22 7.04
C LEU A 32 -3.44 5.91 7.37
N LEU A 33 -2.70 4.81 7.49
CA LEU A 33 -3.24 3.53 7.94
C LEU A 33 -3.76 3.61 9.37
N ALA A 34 -2.99 4.20 10.29
CA ALA A 34 -3.39 4.37 11.69
C ALA A 34 -4.60 5.31 11.86
N GLU A 35 -4.72 6.31 10.99
CA GLU A 35 -5.88 7.22 10.93
C GLU A 35 -7.13 6.57 10.29
N GLY A 36 -7.01 5.38 9.69
CA GLY A 36 -8.11 4.74 8.95
C GLY A 36 -8.48 5.48 7.67
N ARG A 37 -7.51 6.14 7.03
CA ARG A 37 -7.71 7.01 5.87
C ARG A 37 -6.97 6.54 4.62
N ALA A 38 -6.14 5.52 4.72
CA ALA A 38 -5.49 4.91 3.56
C ALA A 38 -6.51 4.14 2.73
N ALA A 39 -6.53 4.39 1.43
CA ALA A 39 -7.29 3.64 0.44
C ALA A 39 -6.36 3.14 -0.67
N THR A 40 -6.76 2.06 -1.33
CA THR A 40 -6.14 1.55 -2.56
C THR A 40 -7.21 1.34 -3.64
N CYS A 41 -6.82 0.89 -4.82
CA CYS A 41 -7.75 0.43 -5.85
C CYS A 41 -7.17 -0.76 -6.61
N GLU A 42 -8.00 -1.43 -7.41
CA GLU A 42 -7.64 -2.65 -8.12
C GLU A 42 -6.46 -2.44 -9.09
N MET A 43 -6.34 -1.25 -9.69
CA MET A 43 -5.19 -0.91 -10.56
C MET A 43 -3.88 -0.86 -9.77
N ILE A 44 -3.88 -0.26 -8.58
CA ILE A 44 -2.70 -0.23 -7.70
C ILE A 44 -2.35 -1.63 -7.21
N VAL A 45 -3.36 -2.42 -6.85
CA VAL A 45 -3.16 -3.84 -6.48
C VAL A 45 -2.54 -4.63 -7.63
N LEU A 46 -2.99 -4.41 -8.87
CA LEU A 46 -2.43 -5.05 -10.06
C LEU A 46 -0.94 -4.71 -10.25
N GLU A 47 -0.57 -3.43 -10.12
CA GLU A 47 0.82 -3.00 -10.26
C GLU A 47 1.72 -3.58 -9.17
N LEU A 48 1.25 -3.61 -7.91
CA LEU A 48 1.98 -4.21 -6.79
C LEU A 48 2.12 -5.73 -6.95
N ALA A 49 1.06 -6.41 -7.37
CA ALA A 49 1.05 -7.85 -7.61
C ALA A 49 2.06 -8.26 -8.69
N GLY A 50 2.28 -7.42 -9.71
CA GLY A 50 3.32 -7.63 -10.72
C GLY A 50 4.75 -7.68 -10.16
N GLY A 51 4.96 -7.19 -8.93
CA GLY A 51 6.24 -7.25 -8.21
C GLY A 51 6.47 -8.51 -7.37
N ALA A 52 5.44 -9.34 -7.15
CA ALA A 52 5.55 -10.57 -6.37
C ALA A 52 6.36 -11.64 -7.15
N ARG A 53 7.29 -12.30 -6.46
CA ARG A 53 8.19 -13.32 -7.03
C ARG A 53 7.72 -14.74 -6.77
N THR A 54 6.84 -14.91 -5.79
CA THR A 54 6.27 -16.21 -5.44
C THR A 54 4.75 -16.09 -5.30
N GLU A 55 4.07 -17.22 -5.43
CA GLU A 55 2.62 -17.26 -5.20
C GLU A 55 2.25 -16.93 -3.75
N GLY A 56 3.14 -17.25 -2.80
CA GLY A 56 2.97 -16.87 -1.39
C GLY A 56 2.97 -15.34 -1.21
N GLU A 57 3.98 -14.66 -1.75
CA GLU A 57 4.06 -13.19 -1.74
C GLU A 57 2.84 -12.54 -2.41
N TYR A 58 2.37 -13.12 -3.52
CA TYR A 58 1.17 -12.64 -4.21
C TYR A 58 -0.08 -12.75 -3.33
N ARG A 59 -0.31 -13.91 -2.70
CA ARG A 59 -1.50 -14.12 -1.85
C ARG A 59 -1.48 -13.21 -0.63
N GLU A 60 -0.36 -13.13 0.07
CA GLU A 60 -0.19 -12.26 1.25
C GLU A 60 -0.48 -10.80 0.90
N LEU A 61 0.13 -10.30 -0.18
CA LEU A 61 -0.09 -8.93 -0.65
C LEU A 61 -1.57 -8.66 -1.00
N CYS A 62 -2.23 -9.58 -1.70
CA CYS A 62 -3.64 -9.42 -2.07
C CYS A 62 -4.58 -9.50 -0.86
N GLU A 63 -4.28 -10.32 0.14
CA GLU A 63 -5.07 -10.38 1.38
C GLU A 63 -4.96 -9.09 2.19
N ASP A 64 -3.74 -8.56 2.34
CA ASP A 64 -3.49 -7.32 3.07
C ASP A 64 -4.18 -6.12 2.41
N LEU A 65 -4.06 -5.99 1.08
CA LEU A 65 -4.61 -4.84 0.36
C LEU A 65 -6.14 -4.87 0.21
N LYS A 66 -6.77 -6.05 0.28
CA LYS A 66 -8.24 -6.17 0.25
C LYS A 66 -8.92 -5.47 1.41
N ALA A 67 -8.24 -5.30 2.55
CA ALA A 67 -8.77 -4.56 3.69
C ALA A 67 -8.88 -3.05 3.44
N LEU A 68 -8.32 -2.55 2.33
CA LEU A 68 -8.22 -1.13 1.98
C LEU A 68 -9.03 -0.75 0.71
N LEU A 69 -9.79 -1.71 0.15
CA LEU A 69 -10.77 -1.51 -0.92
C LEU A 69 -12.14 -1.15 -0.32
#